data_AF-A0A924V904-F1
#
_entry.id   AF-A0A924V904-F1
#
_cell.length_a   1.000
_cell.length_b   1.000
_cell.length_c   1.000
_cell.angle_alpha   90.00
_cell.angle_beta   90.00
_cell.angle_gamma   90.00
#
_symmetry.space_group_name_H-M   'P 1'
#
loop_
_entity.id
_entity.type
_entity.pdbx_description
1 polymer ?
#
loop_
_entity_poly.entity_id
_entity_poly.type
_entity_poly.pdbx_seq_one_letter_code
_entity_poly.pdbx_strand_id
1 'polypeptide(L)' 'MTITLKSIPRNPKKLLNSKWTAVRPSNKEKHFMVVKLIAPEQPTMPIEWVELEAVHSKCTQILAWRALIDPANWLQGWQ' A
#
# COMPACT_ATOMS: atom_id res chain seq x y z
N MET A 1 -5.10 -12.23 -20.34
CA MET A 1 -5.92 -11.10 -19.84
C MET A 1 -4.96 -10.01 -19.39
N THR A 2 -4.77 -8.97 -20.19
CA THR A 2 -3.83 -7.88 -19.92
C THR A 2 -4.38 -6.99 -18.83
N ILE A 3 -3.79 -7.08 -17.64
CA ILE A 3 -4.09 -6.18 -16.52
C ILE A 3 -3.58 -4.80 -16.93
N THR A 4 -4.50 -3.87 -17.17
CA THR A 4 -4.17 -2.46 -17.44
C THR A 4 -3.29 -1.94 -16.32
N LEU A 5 -2.04 -1.57 -16.63
CA LEU A 5 -1.11 -0.95 -15.69
C LEU A 5 -1.66 0.41 -15.28
N LYS A 6 -2.52 0.42 -14.26
CA LYS A 6 -2.85 1.64 -13.53
C LYS A 6 -1.53 2.18 -12.98
N SER A 7 -1.18 3.41 -13.35
CA SER A 7 0.13 3.99 -13.03
C SER A 7 0.39 3.96 -11.53
N ILE A 8 1.21 3.01 -11.09
CA ILE A 8 1.55 2.86 -9.68
C ILE A 8 2.36 4.09 -9.26
N PRO A 9 1.92 4.83 -8.24
CA PRO A 9 2.66 6.00 -7.77
C PRO A 9 4.04 5.60 -7.24
N ARG A 10 5.10 6.06 -7.92
CA ARG A 10 6.50 5.87 -7.50
C ARG A 10 6.98 6.87 -6.46
N ASN A 11 6.09 7.76 -6.02
CA ASN A 11 6.39 8.74 -4.99
C ASN A 11 5.60 8.37 -3.72
N PRO A 12 6.28 8.09 -2.59
CA PRO A 12 5.62 7.68 -1.36
C PRO A 12 4.64 8.73 -0.84
N LYS A 13 4.87 10.02 -1.10
CA LYS A 13 3.94 11.10 -0.73
C LYS A 13 2.56 10.96 -1.39
N LYS A 14 2.49 10.34 -2.56
CA LYS A 14 1.23 10.08 -3.29
C LYS A 14 0.52 8.81 -2.82
N LEU A 15 1.12 8.03 -1.92
CA LEU A 15 0.51 6.82 -1.40
C LEU A 15 -0.48 7.12 -0.29
N LEU A 16 -0.39 8.25 0.41
CA LEU A 16 -1.34 8.57 1.46
C LEU A 16 -2.79 8.57 0.91
N ASN A 17 -3.70 7.88 1.58
CA ASN A 17 -5.09 7.64 1.18
C ASN A 17 -5.30 6.84 -0.12
N SER A 18 -4.24 6.20 -0.64
CA SER A 18 -4.36 5.30 -1.78
C SER A 18 -4.97 3.96 -1.37
N LYS A 19 -5.79 3.40 -2.26
CA LYS A 19 -6.57 2.18 -2.06
C LYS A 19 -5.85 0.99 -2.67
N TRP A 20 -5.82 -0.13 -1.95
CA TRP A 20 -5.11 -1.34 -2.36
C TRP A 20 -5.92 -2.59 -2.06
N THR A 21 -5.84 -3.55 -2.98
CA THR A 21 -6.36 -4.91 -2.84
C THR A 21 -5.18 -5.87 -2.69
N ALA A 22 -5.15 -6.65 -1.61
CA ALA A 22 -4.21 -7.75 -1.44
C ALA A 22 -4.56 -8.87 -2.43
N VAL A 23 -3.60 -9.31 -3.23
CA VAL A 23 -3.74 -10.45 -4.15
C VAL A 23 -3.87 -11.76 -3.38
N ARG A 24 -3.15 -11.86 -2.27
CA ARG A 24 -3.18 -12.98 -1.34
C ARG A 24 -3.74 -12.49 0.01
N PRO A 25 -5.07 -12.42 0.17
CA PRO A 25 -5.67 -11.95 1.41
C PRO A 25 -5.33 -12.89 2.56
N SER A 26 -4.85 -12.33 3.66
CA SER A 26 -4.75 -13.03 4.94
C SER A 26 -5.94 -12.64 5.82
N ASN A 27 -6.39 -13.50 6.72
CA ASN A 27 -7.46 -13.19 7.69
C ASN A 27 -8.77 -12.62 7.10
N LYS A 28 -9.10 -12.97 5.85
CA LYS A 28 -10.24 -12.42 5.09
C LYS A 28 -10.15 -10.91 4.81
N GLU A 29 -8.98 -10.31 4.99
CA GLU A 29 -8.70 -8.91 4.70
C GLU A 29 -8.19 -8.78 3.27
N LYS A 30 -9.01 -8.21 2.41
CA LYS A 30 -8.68 -8.00 1.00
C LYS A 30 -8.38 -6.53 0.71
N HIS A 31 -9.12 -5.61 1.31
CA HIS A 31 -9.02 -4.17 1.03
C HIS A 31 -8.26 -3.44 2.13
N PHE A 32 -7.29 -2.65 1.69
CA PHE A 32 -6.41 -1.86 2.52
C PHE A 32 -6.32 -0.43 2.00
N MET A 33 -6.04 0.50 2.90
CA MET A 33 -5.77 1.90 2.56
C MET A 33 -4.51 2.36 3.29
N VAL A 34 -3.64 3.09 2.60
CA VAL A 34 -2.48 3.70 3.25
C VAL A 34 -2.95 4.88 4.09
N VAL A 35 -2.81 4.78 5.41
CA VAL A 35 -3.25 5.80 6.37
C VAL A 35 -2.11 6.69 6.87
N LYS A 36 -0.87 6.21 6.75
CA LYS A 36 0.30 6.96 7.24
C LYS A 36 1.55 6.68 6.42
N LEU A 37 2.38 7.70 6.27
CA LEU A 37 3.74 7.59 5.78
C LEU A 37 4.68 7.66 6.98
N ILE A 38 5.54 6.67 7.16
CA ILE A 38 6.47 6.66 8.28
C ILE A 38 7.66 7.55 7.93
N ALA A 39 7.88 8.57 8.75
CA ALA A 39 9.04 9.45 8.58
C ALA A 39 10.33 8.66 8.82
N PRO A 40 11.35 8.83 7.97
CA PRO A 40 12.65 8.23 8.21
C PRO A 40 13.35 8.87 9.40
N GLU A 41 14.37 8.19 9.92
CA GLU A 41 15.15 8.66 11.08
C GLU A 41 15.80 10.03 10.84
N GLN A 42 16.26 10.29 9.60
CA GLN A 42 16.84 11.56 9.21
C GLN A 42 15.93 12.26 8.19
N PRO A 43 15.68 13.58 8.31
CA PRO A 43 14.81 14.32 7.39
C PRO A 43 15.26 14.30 5.91
N THR A 44 16.54 14.04 5.66
CA THR A 44 17.14 13.95 4.32
C THR A 44 16.95 12.58 3.67
N MET A 45 16.60 11.56 4.44
CA MET A 45 16.40 10.20 3.95
C MET A 45 15.03 10.07 3.26
N PRO A 46 14.88 9.13 2.31
CA PRO A 46 13.60 8.84 1.70
C PRO A 46 12.66 8.09 2.66
N ILE A 47 11.35 8.25 2.48
CA ILE A 47 10.35 7.43 3.15
C ILE A 47 10.46 6.00 2.62
N GLU A 48 10.61 5.03 3.52
CA GLU A 48 10.69 3.61 3.18
C GLU A 48 9.45 2.83 3.60
N TRP A 49 8.82 3.23 4.71
CA TRP A 49 7.75 2.49 5.35
C TRP A 49 6.42 3.24 5.28
N VAL A 50 5.34 2.49 5.12
CA VAL A 50 3.97 3.00 5.14
C VAL A 50 3.10 2.12 6.03
N GLU A 51 2.09 2.74 6.62
CA GLU A 51 1.08 2.05 7.41
C GLU A 51 -0.18 1.89 6.57
N LEU A 52 -0.65 0.65 6.45
CA LEU A 52 -1.91 0.30 5.82
C LEU A 52 -2.92 -0.05 6.90
N GLU A 53 -4.16 0.39 6.72
CA GLU A 53 -5.31 -0.03 7.51
C GLU A 53 -6.21 -0.92 6.66
N ALA A 54 -6.56 -2.08 7.20
CA ALA A 54 -7.59 -2.95 6.63
C ALA A 54 -8.97 -2.30 6.79
N VAL A 55 -9.71 -2.21 5.68
CA VAL A 55 -11.01 -1.51 5.66
C VAL A 55 -12.03 -2.16 6.60
N HIS A 56 -12.04 -3.50 6.66
CA HIS A 56 -13.06 -4.26 7.39
C HIS A 56 -12.73 -4.42 8.88
N SER A 57 -11.52 -4.85 9.22
CA SER A 57 -11.11 -5.17 10.59
C SER A 57 -10.54 -3.97 11.35
N LYS A 58 -10.15 -2.90 10.65
CA LYS A 58 -9.36 -1.79 11.19
C LYS A 58 -7.97 -2.19 11.71
N CYS A 59 -7.50 -3.40 11.39
CA CYS A 59 -6.14 -3.80 11.70
C CYS A 59 -5.15 -2.99 10.85
N THR A 60 -4.06 -2.55 11.48
CA THR A 60 -2.99 -1.85 10.78
C THR A 60 -1.78 -2.75 10.58
N GLN A 61 -1.05 -2.52 9.50
CA GLN A 61 0.21 -3.19 9.21
C GLN A 61 1.20 -2.21 8.59
N ILE A 62 2.48 -2.39 8.93
CA ILE A 62 3.57 -1.58 8.39
C ILE A 62 4.34 -2.44 7.40
N LEU A 63 4.60 -1.89 6.21
CA LEU A 63 5.41 -2.54 5.19
C LEU A 63 6.19 -1.52 4.36
N ALA A 64 7.20 -2.02 3.64
CA ALA A 64 7.97 -1.20 2.72
C ALA A 64 7.07 -0.79 1.56
N TRP A 65 6.94 0.51 1.31
CA TRP A 65 5.98 1.01 0.32
C TRP A 65 6.21 0.46 -1.08
N ARG A 66 7.45 0.08 -1.40
CA ARG A 66 7.82 -0.57 -2.66
C ARG A 66 7.09 -1.91 -2.88
N ALA A 67 6.68 -2.60 -1.83
CA ALA A 67 5.90 -3.83 -1.97
C ALA A 67 4.53 -3.58 -2.63
N LEU A 68 3.94 -2.38 -2.45
CA LEU A 68 2.70 -1.99 -3.13
C LEU A 68 2.87 -1.89 -4.65
N ILE A 69 4.10 -1.78 -5.15
CA ILE A 69 4.39 -1.74 -6.58
C ILE A 69 4.35 -3.12 -7.20
N ASP A 70 4.48 -4.18 -6.41
CA ASP A 70 4.49 -5.55 -6.90
C ASP A 70 3.06 -6.05 -7.16
N PRO A 71 2.65 -6.21 -8.44
CA PRO A 71 1.31 -6.68 -8.78
C PRO A 71 1.08 -8.15 -8.39
N ALA A 72 2.12 -8.91 -8.05
CA ALA A 72 1.95 -10.27 -7.53
C ALA A 72 1.38 -10.28 -6.10
N ASN A 73 1.53 -9.18 -5.37
CA ASN A 73 1.11 -9.04 -3.97
C ASN A 73 -0.02 -8.02 -3.80
N TRP A 74 0.00 -6.93 -4.57
CA TRP A 74 -0.90 -5.79 -4.39
C TRP A 74 -1.46 -5.24 -5.71
N LEU A 75 -2.76 -4.94 -5.72
CA LEU A 75 -3.42 -4.28 -6.83
C LEU A 75 -3.96 -2.93 -6.39
N GLN A 76 -3.78 -1.89 -7.20
CA GLN A 76 -4.27 -0.56 -6.86
C GLN A 76 -5.76 -0.42 -7.14
N GLY A 77 -6.52 0.05 -6.15
CA GLY A 77 -7.97 0.23 -6.22
C GLY A 77 -8.73 -0.76 -5.34
N TRP A 78 -10.06 -0.74 -5.45
CA TRP A 78 -10.92 -1.75 -4.87
C TRP A 78 -11.34 -2.70 -5.99
N GLN A 79 -10.62 -3.81 -6.07
CA GLN A 79 -10.96 -4.96 -6.91
C GLN A 79 -11.21 -6.19 -6.03
#